data_AF-A0A2S7SSE2-F1
#
_entry.id   AF-A0A2S7SSE2-F1
#
_cell.length_a   1.000
_cell.length_b   1.000
_cell.length_c   1.000
_cell.angle_alpha   90.00
_cell.angle_beta   90.00
_cell.angle_gamma   90.00
#
_symmetry.space_group_name_H-M   'P 1'
#
loop_
_entity.id
_entity.type
_entity.pdbx_description
1 polymer ?
#
loop_
_entity_poly.entity_id
_entity_poly.type
_entity_poly.pdbx_seq_one_letter_code
_entity_poly.pdbx_strand_id
1 'polypeptide(L)'
;MTSTIEILEEPTEPTAKAWWAAKRIKYNIGLVVAGIFAFLCYCLIATYFIAPYEPDFEINGIATFLQGIGYLTMIGVANVFYYLGNFLDRLFNKDNHHQFRVNLFNAGFWFSFALPFLIPLLVFGTYLVN
;
A
#
# COMPACT_ATOMS: atom_id res chain seq x y z
N MET A 1 -33.02 42.93 17.37
CA MET A 1 -31.63 42.44 17.34
C MET A 1 -31.66 40.96 17.62
N THR A 2 -31.75 40.16 16.56
CA THR A 2 -31.84 38.69 16.64
C THR A 2 -30.43 38.18 16.88
N SER A 3 -30.17 37.73 18.10
CA SER A 3 -28.92 37.09 18.50
C SER A 3 -28.75 35.79 17.72
N THR A 4 -28.01 35.85 16.61
CA THR A 4 -27.50 34.68 15.90
C THR A 4 -26.49 34.00 16.81
N ILE A 5 -26.97 33.10 17.65
CA ILE A 5 -26.11 32.09 18.28
C ILE A 5 -25.66 31.20 17.12
N GLU A 6 -24.53 31.55 16.51
CA GLU A 6 -23.70 30.60 15.79
C GLU A 6 -23.35 29.51 16.79
N ILE A 7 -24.13 28.43 16.76
CA ILE A 7 -23.72 27.16 17.33
C ILE A 7 -22.48 26.79 16.52
N LEU A 8 -21.31 27.08 17.07
CA LEU A 8 -20.06 26.48 16.63
C LEU A 8 -20.25 24.98 16.88
N GLU A 9 -20.77 24.25 15.90
CA GLU A 9 -20.69 22.80 15.88
C GLU A 9 -19.19 22.49 15.95
N GLU A 10 -18.71 22.11 17.14
CA GLU A 10 -17.37 21.54 17.23
C GLU A 10 -17.29 20.40 16.21
N PRO A 11 -16.23 20.35 15.38
CA PRO A 11 -16.12 19.33 14.36
C PRO A 11 -16.16 17.96 15.04
N THR A 12 -17.30 17.29 14.93
CA THR A 12 -17.48 15.96 15.50
C THR A 12 -16.48 15.04 14.80
N GLU A 13 -15.55 14.49 15.59
CA GLU A 13 -14.54 13.58 15.06
C GLU A 13 -15.23 12.45 14.29
N PRO A 14 -14.88 12.25 13.00
CA PRO A 14 -15.56 11.28 12.17
C PRO A 14 -15.43 9.89 12.79
N THR A 15 -16.54 9.15 12.77
CA THR A 15 -16.54 7.75 13.23
C THR A 15 -15.44 6.96 12.53
N ALA A 16 -14.83 6.00 13.24
CA ALA A 16 -13.78 5.14 12.69
C ALA A 16 -14.14 4.61 11.29
N LYS A 17 -15.36 4.07 11.15
CA LYS A 17 -15.86 3.55 9.87
C LYS A 17 -15.86 4.60 8.74
N ALA A 18 -16.33 5.81 9.01
CA ALA A 18 -16.37 6.88 8.01
C ALA A 18 -14.96 7.33 7.61
N TRP A 19 -14.06 7.46 8.59
CA TRP A 19 -12.66 7.83 8.34
C TRP A 19 -11.95 6.77 7.48
N TRP A 20 -12.07 5.48 7.83
CA TRP A 20 -11.49 4.38 7.04
C TRP A 20 -12.14 4.24 5.66
N ALA A 21 -13.43 4.55 5.50
CA ALA A 21 -14.03 4.57 4.16
C ALA A 21 -13.39 5.66 3.28
N ALA A 22 -13.19 6.86 3.82
CA ALA A 22 -12.62 7.99 3.09
C ALA A 22 -11.15 7.77 2.67
N LYS A 23 -10.37 6.99 3.43
CA LYS A 23 -8.95 6.73 3.11
C LYS A 23 -8.71 5.58 2.12
N ARG A 24 -9.75 4.82 1.75
CA ARG A 24 -9.61 3.62 0.91
C ARG A 24 -9.03 3.93 -0.47
N ILE A 25 -9.48 5.00 -1.10
CA ILE A 25 -8.98 5.41 -2.43
C ILE A 25 -7.49 5.78 -2.35
N LYS A 26 -7.10 6.58 -1.36
CA LYS A 26 -5.69 6.93 -1.13
C LYS A 26 -4.82 5.68 -0.94
N TYR A 27 -5.30 4.73 -0.14
CA TYR A 27 -4.60 3.46 0.09
C TYR A 27 -4.39 2.68 -1.22
N ASN A 28 -5.46 2.46 -2.00
CA ASN A 28 -5.37 1.70 -3.26
C ASN A 28 -4.52 2.41 -4.32
N ILE A 29 -4.61 3.75 -4.44
CA ILE A 29 -3.72 4.51 -5.34
C ILE A 29 -2.26 4.30 -4.94
N GLY A 30 -1.95 4.38 -3.64
CA GLY A 30 -0.60 4.14 -3.16
C GLY A 30 -0.09 2.73 -3.49
N LEU A 31 -0.95 1.71 -3.42
CA LEU A 31 -0.59 0.37 -3.88
C LEU A 31 -0.27 0.35 -5.37
N VAL A 32 -1.16 0.85 -6.24
CA VAL A 32 -0.90 0.88 -7.68
C VAL A 32 0.43 1.57 -8.00
N VAL A 33 0.69 2.70 -7.35
CA VAL A 33 1.98 3.41 -7.46
C VAL A 33 3.14 2.53 -7.01
N ALA A 34 3.04 1.86 -5.86
CA ALA A 34 4.06 0.93 -5.38
C ALA A 34 4.34 -0.20 -6.37
N GLY A 35 3.30 -0.77 -6.99
CA GLY A 35 3.45 -1.81 -8.02
C GLY A 35 4.22 -1.34 -9.23
N ILE A 36 3.91 -0.14 -9.74
CA ILE A 36 4.63 0.46 -10.87
C ILE A 36 6.10 0.65 -10.51
N PHE A 37 6.39 1.24 -9.34
CA PHE A 37 7.77 1.46 -8.91
C PHE A 37 8.53 0.16 -8.67
N ALA A 38 7.89 -0.84 -8.06
CA ALA A 38 8.51 -2.15 -7.86
C ALA A 38 8.83 -2.85 -9.19
N PHE A 39 7.94 -2.74 -10.19
CA PHE A 39 8.21 -3.25 -11.52
C PHE A 39 9.38 -2.52 -12.19
N LEU A 40 9.45 -1.19 -12.08
CA LEU A 40 10.60 -0.42 -12.58
C LEU A 40 11.90 -0.84 -11.88
N CYS A 41 11.88 -1.04 -10.56
CA CYS A 41 13.03 -1.59 -9.83
C CYS A 41 13.43 -2.97 -10.34
N TYR A 42 12.46 -3.86 -10.59
CA TYR A 42 12.71 -5.15 -11.20
C TYR A 42 13.37 -5.02 -12.58
N CYS A 43 12.87 -4.15 -13.47
CA CYS A 43 13.48 -3.92 -14.78
C CYS A 43 14.94 -3.43 -14.69
N LEU A 44 15.24 -2.55 -13.73
CA LEU A 44 16.60 -2.08 -13.49
C LEU A 44 17.50 -3.21 -13.01
N ILE A 45 17.06 -3.98 -12.00
CA ILE A 45 17.82 -5.12 -11.48
C ILE A 45 18.06 -6.14 -12.60
N ALA A 46 17.02 -6.45 -13.36
CA ALA A 46 17.09 -7.36 -14.49
C ALA A 46 18.11 -6.92 -15.54
N THR A 47 18.11 -5.63 -15.89
CA THR A 47 19.03 -5.08 -16.90
C THR A 47 20.49 -5.09 -16.43
N TYR A 48 20.75 -4.72 -15.17
CA TYR A 48 22.12 -4.53 -14.68
C TYR A 48 22.72 -5.76 -14.00
N PHE A 49 21.90 -6.66 -13.46
CA PHE A 49 22.35 -7.79 -12.65
C PHE A 49 21.96 -9.15 -13.21
N ILE A 50 20.96 -9.25 -14.10
CA ILE A 50 20.57 -10.53 -14.71
C ILE A 50 21.13 -10.65 -16.13
N ALA A 51 20.80 -9.68 -17.00
CA ALA A 51 21.18 -9.71 -18.41
C ALA A 51 22.68 -9.91 -18.70
N PRO A 52 23.64 -9.40 -17.88
CA PRO A 52 25.06 -9.67 -18.09
C PRO A 52 25.47 -11.14 -17.90
N TYR A 53 24.71 -11.91 -17.12
CA TYR A 53 25.00 -13.31 -16.81
C TYR A 53 24.08 -14.29 -17.55
N GLU A 54 22.92 -13.83 -18.01
CA GLU A 54 21.94 -14.60 -18.76
C GLU A 54 21.65 -13.92 -20.11
N PRO A 55 22.39 -14.28 -21.19
CA PRO A 55 22.29 -13.61 -22.48
C PRO A 55 20.93 -13.78 -23.19
N ASP A 56 20.17 -14.83 -22.81
CA ASP A 56 18.82 -15.08 -23.32
C ASP A 56 17.73 -14.43 -22.43
N PHE A 57 18.12 -13.67 -21.41
CA PHE A 57 17.16 -13.00 -20.53
C PHE A 57 16.45 -11.86 -21.28
N GLU A 58 15.13 -12.03 -21.46
CA GLU A 58 14.27 -11.03 -22.08
C GLU A 58 13.05 -10.77 -21.18
N ILE A 59 12.69 -9.49 -21.03
CA ILE A 59 11.45 -9.08 -20.39
C ILE A 59 10.30 -9.35 -21.38
N ASN A 60 9.73 -10.54 -21.29
CA ASN A 60 8.63 -10.97 -22.17
C ASN A 60 7.30 -10.27 -21.79
N GLY A 61 6.56 -9.80 -22.79
CA GLY A 61 5.24 -9.20 -22.60
C GLY A 61 4.21 -10.15 -21.95
N ILE A 62 4.25 -11.45 -22.26
CA ILE A 62 3.38 -12.46 -21.62
C ILE A 62 3.71 -12.59 -20.13
N ALA A 63 5.00 -12.69 -19.79
CA ALA A 63 5.45 -12.77 -18.41
C ALA A 63 5.08 -11.50 -17.63
N THR A 64 5.24 -10.33 -18.26
CA THR A 64 4.85 -9.03 -17.69
C THR A 64 3.34 -8.97 -17.44
N PHE A 65 2.52 -9.45 -18.37
CA PHE A 65 1.08 -9.53 -18.20
C PHE A 65 0.68 -10.45 -17.05
N LEU A 66 1.28 -11.65 -16.96
CA LEU A 66 1.05 -12.59 -15.86
C LEU A 66 1.51 -12.01 -14.50
N GLN A 67 2.62 -11.28 -14.46
CA GLN A 67 3.06 -10.53 -13.27
C GLN A 67 2.04 -9.47 -12.88
N GLY A 68 1.46 -8.75 -13.84
CA GLY A 68 0.36 -7.82 -13.60
C GLY A 68 -0.84 -8.49 -12.96
N ILE A 69 -1.25 -9.67 -13.44
CA ILE A 69 -2.33 -10.46 -12.81
C ILE A 69 -1.96 -10.89 -11.39
N GLY A 70 -0.74 -11.40 -11.19
CA GLY A 70 -0.23 -11.74 -9.85
C GLY A 70 -0.25 -10.53 -8.91
N TYR A 71 0.05 -9.35 -9.44
CA TYR A 71 0.03 -8.11 -8.69
C TYR A 71 -1.39 -7.70 -8.25
N LEU A 72 -2.41 -7.94 -9.08
CA LEU A 72 -3.81 -7.71 -8.68
C LEU A 72 -4.21 -8.59 -7.49
N THR A 73 -3.75 -9.84 -7.45
CA THR A 73 -3.93 -10.73 -6.28
C THR A 73 -3.29 -10.12 -5.03
N MET A 74 -2.08 -9.57 -5.15
CA MET A 74 -1.41 -8.86 -4.05
C MET A 74 -2.17 -7.63 -3.56
N ILE A 75 -2.78 -6.84 -4.46
CA ILE A 75 -3.67 -5.74 -4.07
C ILE A 75 -4.88 -6.28 -3.29
N GLY A 76 -5.43 -7.44 -3.68
CA GLY A 76 -6.48 -8.13 -2.94
C GLY A 76 -6.05 -8.45 -1.50
N VAL A 77 -4.86 -9.03 -1.32
CA VAL A 77 -4.28 -9.32 0.00
C VAL A 77 -4.07 -8.03 0.81
N ALA A 78 -3.56 -6.96 0.20
CA ALA A 78 -3.38 -5.67 0.85
C ALA A 78 -4.73 -5.08 1.33
N ASN A 79 -5.82 -5.25 0.57
CA ASN A 79 -7.14 -4.85 1.03
C ASN A 79 -7.62 -5.64 2.27
N VAL A 80 -7.19 -6.89 2.48
CA VAL A 80 -7.47 -7.62 3.72
C VAL A 80 -6.78 -6.94 4.91
N PHE A 81 -5.50 -6.55 4.76
CA PHE A 81 -4.79 -5.78 5.79
C PHE A 81 -5.45 -4.42 6.06
N TYR A 82 -5.99 -3.78 5.03
CA TYR A 82 -6.77 -2.55 5.19
C TYR A 82 -8.00 -2.75 6.09
N TYR A 83 -8.78 -3.80 5.85
CA TYR A 83 -9.93 -4.14 6.68
C TYR A 83 -9.53 -4.53 8.10
N LEU A 84 -8.40 -5.22 8.26
CA LEU A 84 -7.83 -5.52 9.56
C LEU A 84 -7.47 -4.25 10.33
N GLY A 85 -6.91 -3.23 9.66
CA GLY A 85 -6.65 -1.91 10.27
C GLY A 85 -7.91 -1.27 10.85
N ASN A 86 -9.00 -1.24 10.09
CA ASN A 86 -10.29 -0.75 10.59
C ASN A 86 -10.85 -1.59 11.75
N PHE A 87 -10.68 -2.91 11.71
CA PHE A 87 -11.08 -3.79 12.81
C PHE A 87 -10.27 -3.49 14.09
N LEU A 88 -8.95 -3.35 13.98
CA LEU A 88 -8.06 -3.03 15.09
C LEU A 88 -8.34 -1.64 15.67
N ASP A 89 -8.63 -0.65 14.83
CA ASP A 89 -9.06 0.68 15.28
C ASP A 89 -10.31 0.57 16.15
N ARG A 90 -11.34 -0.16 15.70
CA ARG A 90 -12.57 -0.33 16.49
C ARG A 90 -12.36 -1.12 17.79
N LEU A 91 -11.40 -2.04 17.83
CA LEU A 91 -11.15 -2.89 18.99
C LEU A 91 -10.32 -2.16 20.07
N PHE A 92 -9.32 -1.40 19.65
CA PHE A 92 -8.33 -0.79 20.54
C PHE A 92 -8.50 0.72 20.75
N ASN A 93 -9.12 1.44 19.82
CA ASN A 93 -9.31 2.90 19.89
C ASN A 93 -10.68 3.28 20.46
N LYS A 94 -10.96 2.85 21.71
CA LYS A 94 -12.27 3.03 22.35
C LYS A 94 -12.64 4.51 22.55
N ASP A 95 -11.64 5.35 22.78
CA ASP A 95 -11.80 6.78 23.01
C ASP A 95 -11.77 7.61 21.71
N ASN A 96 -11.82 6.94 20.54
CA ASN A 96 -11.88 7.58 19.22
C ASN A 96 -10.71 8.55 18.95
N HIS A 97 -9.52 8.28 19.48
CA HIS A 97 -8.35 9.11 19.29
C HIS A 97 -7.92 9.12 17.81
N HIS A 98 -7.97 10.31 17.20
CA HIS A 98 -7.59 10.49 15.80
C HIS A 98 -6.12 10.07 15.53
N GLN A 99 -5.21 10.40 16.44
CA GLN A 99 -3.78 10.09 16.27
C GLN A 99 -3.49 8.58 16.23
N PHE A 100 -4.19 7.80 17.06
CA PHE A 100 -4.06 6.33 17.05
C PHE A 100 -4.42 5.77 15.68
N ARG A 101 -5.56 6.22 15.14
CA ARG A 101 -6.07 5.81 13.82
C ARG A 101 -5.10 6.16 12.70
N VAL A 102 -4.56 7.38 12.71
CA VAL A 102 -3.57 7.82 11.70
C VAL A 102 -2.31 6.96 11.75
N ASN A 103 -1.79 6.68 12.94
CA ASN A 103 -0.60 5.85 13.11
C ASN A 103 -0.85 4.41 12.61
N LEU A 104 -2.00 3.83 12.96
CA LEU A 104 -2.39 2.49 12.53
C LEU A 104 -2.57 2.41 11.01
N PHE A 105 -3.22 3.39 10.40
CA PHE A 105 -3.32 3.49 8.94
C PHE A 105 -1.94 3.60 8.30
N ASN A 106 -1.06 4.47 8.81
CA ASN A 106 0.27 4.65 8.24
C ASN A 106 1.10 3.38 8.34
N ALA A 107 1.05 2.66 9.46
CA ALA A 107 1.74 1.39 9.63
C ALA A 107 1.25 0.34 8.61
N GLY A 108 -0.07 0.16 8.50
CA GLY A 108 -0.66 -0.77 7.53
C GLY A 108 -0.39 -0.36 6.08
N PHE A 109 -0.48 0.94 5.77
CA PHE A 109 -0.18 1.48 4.45
C PHE A 109 1.27 1.24 4.05
N TRP A 110 2.24 1.62 4.87
CA TRP A 110 3.66 1.45 4.54
C TRP A 110 4.07 -0.01 4.48
N PHE A 111 3.53 -0.86 5.36
CA PHE A 111 3.72 -2.30 5.27
C PHE A 111 3.25 -2.81 3.90
N SER A 112 2.02 -2.52 3.49
CA SER A 112 1.48 -2.98 2.21
C SER A 112 2.13 -2.31 1.00
N PHE A 113 2.57 -1.06 1.12
CA PHE A 113 3.31 -0.33 0.09
C PHE A 113 4.69 -0.95 -0.14
N ALA A 114 5.33 -1.49 0.90
CA ALA A 114 6.64 -2.14 0.78
C ALA A 114 6.58 -3.56 0.20
N LEU A 115 5.46 -4.27 0.37
CA LEU A 115 5.30 -5.66 -0.11
C LEU A 115 5.69 -5.90 -1.58
N PRO A 116 5.31 -5.05 -2.56
CA PRO A 116 5.65 -5.25 -3.97
C PRO A 116 7.16 -5.26 -4.22
N PHE A 117 7.94 -4.56 -3.38
CA PHE A 117 9.39 -4.47 -3.51
C PHE A 117 10.12 -5.71 -2.97
N LEU A 118 9.43 -6.61 -2.26
CA LEU A 118 10.06 -7.84 -1.77
C LEU A 118 10.59 -8.71 -2.91
N ILE A 119 9.86 -8.81 -4.02
CA ILE A 119 10.28 -9.61 -5.18
C ILE A 119 11.58 -9.08 -5.81
N PRO A 120 11.67 -7.81 -6.26
CA PRO A 120 12.92 -7.29 -6.80
C PRO A 120 14.06 -7.34 -5.78
N LEU A 121 13.81 -7.08 -4.49
CA LEU A 121 14.86 -7.17 -3.45
C LEU A 121 15.39 -8.58 -3.27
N LEU A 122 14.53 -9.61 -3.30
CA LEU A 122 14.95 -11.01 -3.20
C LEU A 122 15.79 -11.41 -4.41
N VAL A 123 15.35 -11.05 -5.62
CA VAL A 123 16.11 -11.29 -6.86
C VAL A 123 17.46 -10.59 -6.78
N PHE A 124 17.50 -9.33 -6.38
CA PHE A 124 18.75 -8.61 -6.22
C PHE A 124 19.70 -9.31 -5.24
N GLY A 125 19.17 -9.81 -4.11
CA GLY A 125 19.94 -10.56 -3.12
C GLY A 125 20.60 -11.84 -3.68
N THR A 126 19.94 -12.55 -4.61
CA THR A 126 20.52 -13.77 -5.20
C THR A 126 21.70 -13.50 -6.12
N TYR A 127 21.79 -12.31 -6.72
CA TYR A 127 22.92 -11.93 -7.59
C TYR A 127 24.03 -11.16 -6.84
N LEU A 128 23.83 -10.79 -5.57
CA LEU A 128 24.90 -10.21 -4.74
C LEU A 128 25.69 -11.25 -3.95
N VAL A 129 25.06 -12.38 -3.61
CA VAL A 129 25.65 -13.43 -2.77
C VAL A 129 26.36 -14.51 -3.61
N ASN A 130 26.04 -14.60 -4.90
CA ASN A 130 26.73 -15.44 -5.89
C ASN A 130 27.78 -14.62 -6.64
#